data_AF-A0A8H4AR57-F1
#
_entry.id   AF-A0A8H4AR57-F1
#
_cell.length_a   1.000
_cell.length_b   1.000
_cell.length_c   1.000
_cell.angle_alpha   90.00
_cell.angle_beta   90.00
_cell.angle_gamma   90.00
#
_symmetry.space_group_name_H-M   'P 1'
#
loop_
_entity.id
_entity.type
_entity.pdbx_description
1 polymer ?
#
loop_
_entity_poly.entity_id
_entity_poly.type
_entity_poly.pdbx_seq_one_letter_code
_entity_poly.pdbx_strand_id
1 'polypeptide(L)'
;MIEQFLATDLESNAEVMLITHDVIRGPIFERLTPIPYASHITKAVSKLVEKLKPYIVIHWRMEEGQELGDSGIQGILDKLVLKNADYFIAGPKKCTGSRFNSTYTYTIMEAREELFKNNETIENIIYRWQ
;
A
#
# COMPACT_ATOMS: atom_id res chain seq x y z
N MET A 1 6.01 -13.71 -12.53
CA MET A 1 5.17 -12.83 -13.37
C MET A 1 6.01 -11.75 -14.06
N ILE A 2 6.71 -10.85 -13.34
CA ILE A 2 7.64 -9.90 -13.97
C ILE A 2 8.90 -10.59 -14.51
N GLU A 3 9.52 -11.51 -13.78
CA GLU A 3 10.71 -12.23 -14.27
C GLU A 3 10.41 -13.07 -15.51
N GLN A 4 9.22 -13.67 -15.58
CA GLN A 4 8.76 -14.39 -16.77
C GLN A 4 8.47 -13.44 -17.94
N PHE A 5 7.83 -12.30 -17.70
CA PHE A 5 7.64 -11.26 -18.72
C PHE A 5 8.99 -10.76 -19.25
N LEU A 6 9.90 -10.38 -18.35
CA LEU A 6 11.25 -9.94 -18.71
C LEU A 6 12.01 -11.03 -19.46
N ALA A 7 11.99 -12.28 -19.02
CA ALA A 7 12.67 -13.38 -19.70
C ALA A 7 12.08 -13.72 -21.08
N THR A 8 10.78 -13.48 -21.30
CA THR A 8 10.10 -13.81 -22.56
C THR A 8 10.13 -12.65 -23.56
N ASP A 9 10.03 -11.41 -23.08
CA ASP A 9 9.87 -10.21 -23.92
C ASP A 9 11.17 -9.39 -24.07
N LEU A 10 12.19 -9.57 -23.20
CA LEU A 10 13.53 -8.97 -23.40
C LEU A 10 14.38 -9.72 -24.43
N GLU A 11 14.01 -10.95 -24.82
CA GLU A 11 14.59 -11.62 -25.99
C GLU A 11 14.01 -11.00 -27.28
N SER A 12 14.34 -9.72 -27.50
CA SER A 12 13.87 -8.94 -28.63
C SER A 12 15.05 -8.26 -29.32
N ASN A 13 15.06 -8.31 -30.66
CA ASN A 13 16.01 -7.57 -31.47
C ASN A 13 15.59 -6.10 -31.70
N ALA A 14 14.59 -5.61 -30.96
CA ALA A 14 14.14 -4.24 -31.07
C ALA A 14 15.20 -3.26 -30.56
N GLU A 15 15.50 -2.23 -31.35
CA GLU A 15 16.47 -1.18 -30.99
C GLU A 15 16.00 -0.35 -29.79
N VAL A 16 14.68 -0.16 -29.66
CA VAL A 16 14.05 0.57 -28.55
C VAL A 16 12.82 -0.21 -28.08
N MET A 17 12.77 -0.51 -26.78
CA MET A 17 11.63 -1.16 -26.15
C MET A 17 10.93 -0.20 -25.18
N LEU A 18 9.65 0.06 -25.42
CA LEU A 18 8.83 0.90 -24.56
C LEU A 18 8.12 0.03 -23.52
N ILE A 19 8.48 0.20 -22.25
CA ILE A 19 7.76 -0.43 -21.14
C ILE A 19 6.91 0.63 -20.46
N THR A 20 5.61 0.39 -20.38
CA THR A 20 4.67 1.27 -19.70
C THR A 20 4.53 0.90 -18.22
N HIS A 21 4.43 1.91 -17.36
CA HIS A 21 4.37 1.76 -15.89
C HIS A 21 3.12 1.00 -15.40
N ASP A 22 2.10 0.86 -16.25
CA ASP A 22 0.91 0.06 -15.94
C ASP A 22 1.16 -1.45 -15.94
N VAL A 23 2.13 -1.93 -16.74
CA VAL A 23 2.56 -3.34 -16.82
C VAL A 23 3.49 -3.71 -15.66
N ILE A 24 4.39 -2.80 -15.28
CA ILE A 24 5.33 -3.02 -14.18
C ILE A 24 4.95 -2.18 -12.97
N ARG A 25 4.16 -2.78 -12.07
CA ARG A 25 3.81 -2.18 -10.76
C ARG A 25 4.62 -2.73 -9.59
N GLY A 26 5.28 -3.85 -9.79
CA GLY A 26 6.25 -4.42 -8.85
C GLY A 26 7.62 -3.76 -9.02
N PRO A 27 8.47 -3.77 -7.99
CA PRO A 27 9.83 -3.28 -8.09
C PRO A 27 10.62 -4.17 -9.08
N ILE A 28 11.21 -3.57 -10.12
CA ILE A 28 12.11 -4.27 -11.05
C ILE A 28 13.48 -4.49 -10.40
N PHE A 29 13.88 -3.54 -9.56
CA PHE A 29 15.13 -3.55 -8.83
C PHE A 29 14.89 -3.95 -7.39
N GLU A 30 15.96 -4.37 -6.71
CA GLU A 30 15.92 -4.61 -5.28
C GLU A 30 15.34 -3.40 -4.56
N ARG A 31 14.32 -3.66 -3.72
CA ARG A 31 13.76 -2.61 -2.90
C ARG A 31 14.80 -2.19 -1.89
N LEU A 32 15.22 -0.93 -2.00
CA LEU A 32 15.96 -0.29 -0.95
C LEU A 32 15.17 -0.38 0.35
N THR A 33 15.89 -0.61 1.44
CA THR A 33 15.29 -0.64 2.78
C THR A 33 14.57 0.69 3.02
N PRO A 34 13.25 0.68 3.28
CA PRO A 34 12.51 1.92 3.48
C PRO A 34 13.11 2.73 4.64
N ILE A 35 13.24 4.05 4.44
CA ILE A 35 13.67 4.93 5.53
C ILE A 35 12.61 4.88 6.64
N PRO A 36 12.97 4.53 7.88
CA PRO A 36 12.01 4.45 8.97
C PRO A 36 11.41 5.84 9.26
N TYR A 37 10.11 5.87 9.57
CA TYR A 37 9.48 7.11 10.02
C TYR A 37 10.11 7.63 11.31
N ALA A 38 10.03 8.95 11.52
CA ALA A 38 10.54 9.59 12.73
C ALA A 38 9.92 8.96 13.99
N SER A 39 10.75 8.73 15.01
CA SER A 39 10.37 7.96 16.20
C SER A 39 9.23 8.58 17.01
N HIS A 40 9.06 9.90 16.98
CA HIS A 40 7.94 10.57 17.65
C HIS A 40 6.60 10.29 16.96
N ILE A 41 6.60 10.15 15.62
CA ILE A 41 5.41 9.78 14.85
C ILE A 41 5.01 8.35 15.18
N THR A 42 5.95 7.41 15.10
CA THR A 42 5.66 6.00 15.38
C THR A 42 5.18 5.79 16.81
N LYS A 43 5.80 6.45 17.80
CA LYS A 43 5.34 6.43 19.20
C LYS A 43 3.93 7.01 19.39
N ALA A 44 3.60 8.11 18.71
CA ALA A 44 2.27 8.70 18.78
C ALA A 44 1.23 7.72 18.21
N VAL A 45 1.54 7.08 17.08
CA VAL A 45 0.66 6.07 16.48
C VAL A 45 0.54 4.83 17.36
N SER A 46 1.63 4.30 17.91
CA SER A 46 1.55 3.13 18.81
C SER A 46 0.63 3.42 20.01
N LYS A 47 0.76 4.60 20.64
CA LYS A 47 -0.14 4.99 21.74
C LYS A 47 -1.60 5.08 21.32
N LEU A 48 -1.87 5.49 20.07
CA LEU A 48 -3.22 5.55 19.52
C LEU A 48 -3.76 4.15 19.25
N VAL A 49 -2.99 3.32 18.55
CA VAL A 49 -3.36 1.95 18.18
C VAL A 49 -3.66 1.10 19.41
N GLU A 50 -2.80 1.15 20.44
CA GLU A 50 -3.00 0.41 21.69
C GLU A 50 -4.32 0.80 22.40
N LYS A 51 -4.74 2.06 22.28
CA LYS A 51 -6.01 2.52 22.85
C LYS A 51 -7.23 2.12 22.01
N LEU A 52 -7.04 1.96 20.70
CA LEU A 52 -8.12 1.64 19.77
C LEU A 52 -8.36 0.13 19.65
N LYS A 53 -7.36 -0.70 19.94
CA LYS A 53 -7.47 -2.15 19.77
C LYS A 53 -8.59 -2.76 20.64
N PRO A 54 -9.41 -3.68 20.07
CA PRO A 54 -9.48 -4.03 18.65
C PRO A 54 -10.28 -2.99 17.85
N TYR A 55 -9.86 -2.71 16.61
CA TYR A 55 -10.55 -1.78 15.72
C TYR A 55 -10.53 -2.21 14.26
N ILE A 56 -11.58 -1.77 13.57
CA ILE A 56 -11.76 -1.94 12.12
C ILE A 56 -11.51 -0.59 11.47
N VAL A 57 -10.69 -0.56 10.43
CA VAL A 57 -10.50 0.64 9.61
C VAL A 57 -11.11 0.43 8.24
N ILE A 58 -11.96 1.38 7.85
CA ILE A 58 -12.48 1.51 6.51
C ILE A 58 -11.80 2.73 5.87
N HIS A 59 -11.09 2.53 4.77
CA HIS A 59 -10.47 3.64 4.05
C HIS A 59 -10.79 3.60 2.56
N TRP A 60 -11.19 4.77 2.07
CA TRP A 60 -11.55 4.96 0.68
C TRP A 60 -11.08 6.32 0.17
N ARG A 61 -10.26 6.32 -0.88
CA ARG A 61 -9.90 7.52 -1.64
C ARG A 61 -10.85 7.73 -2.82
N MET A 62 -11.79 8.67 -2.69
CA MET A 62 -12.82 8.97 -3.70
C MET A 62 -12.38 10.00 -4.75
N GLU A 63 -11.31 10.76 -4.51
CA GLU A 63 -11.10 12.05 -5.19
C GLU A 63 -9.88 12.08 -6.13
N GLU A 64 -10.02 12.75 -7.28
CA GLU A 64 -8.95 13.21 -8.17
C GLU A 64 -8.51 14.67 -7.87
N GLY A 65 -9.07 15.28 -6.82
CA GLY A 65 -8.81 16.66 -6.44
C GLY A 65 -7.36 16.90 -6.03
N GLN A 66 -6.84 18.07 -6.43
CA GLN A 66 -5.51 18.58 -6.12
C GLN A 66 -5.13 18.23 -4.68
N GLU A 67 -4.02 17.50 -4.54
CA GLU A 67 -3.47 17.12 -3.25
C GLU A 67 -3.33 18.39 -2.40
N LEU A 68 -4.22 18.56 -1.42
CA LEU A 68 -4.07 19.58 -0.39
C LEU A 68 -2.63 19.45 0.14
N GLY A 69 -1.90 20.56 0.14
CA GLY A 69 -0.46 20.67 0.38
C GLY A 69 0.04 20.24 1.77
N ASP A 70 -0.71 19.40 2.48
CA ASP A 70 -0.42 18.85 3.81
C ASP A 70 -0.22 17.31 3.77
N SER A 71 -0.01 16.75 2.58
CA SER A 71 0.03 15.30 2.27
C SER A 71 1.11 14.48 2.99
N GLY A 72 2.04 15.14 3.69
CA GLY A 72 3.11 14.48 4.43
C GLY A 72 2.60 13.77 5.68
N ILE A 73 2.25 14.52 6.72
CA ILE A 73 2.02 13.96 8.06
C ILE A 73 0.69 13.19 8.13
N GLN A 74 -0.38 13.72 7.55
CA GLN A 74 -1.68 13.03 7.53
C GLN A 74 -1.57 11.71 6.77
N GLY A 75 -0.92 11.72 5.59
CA GLY A 75 -0.73 10.51 4.79
C GLY A 75 0.13 9.46 5.50
N ILE A 76 1.14 9.88 6.28
CA ILE A 76 1.93 8.98 7.12
C ILE A 76 1.07 8.40 8.25
N LEU A 77 0.30 9.23 8.94
CA LEU A 77 -0.57 8.81 10.03
C LEU A 77 -1.61 7.80 9.54
N ASP A 78 -2.31 8.11 8.44
CA ASP A 78 -3.32 7.24 7.85
C ASP A 78 -2.72 5.87 7.52
N LYS A 79 -1.55 5.82 6.87
CA LYS A 79 -0.84 4.57 6.54
C LYS A 79 -0.51 3.77 7.80
N LEU A 80 0.00 4.41 8.85
CA LEU A 80 0.39 3.72 10.07
C LEU A 80 -0.82 3.19 10.84
N VAL A 81 -1.92 3.94 10.90
CA VAL A 81 -3.18 3.47 11.50
C VAL A 81 -3.75 2.30 10.69
N LEU A 82 -3.82 2.43 9.37
CA LEU A 82 -4.30 1.37 8.48
C LEU A 82 -3.47 0.09 8.56
N LYS A 83 -2.13 0.22 8.65
CA LYS A 83 -1.23 -0.92 8.79
C LYS A 83 -1.52 -1.72 10.06
N ASN A 84 -1.84 -1.06 11.17
CA ASN A 84 -1.97 -1.71 12.49
C ASN A 84 -3.41 -2.07 12.88
N ALA A 85 -4.39 -1.88 11.99
CA ALA A 85 -5.78 -2.24 12.26
C ALA A 85 -5.96 -3.76 12.31
N ASP A 86 -6.85 -4.25 13.18
CA ASP A 86 -7.17 -5.68 13.23
C ASP A 86 -7.81 -6.09 11.90
N TYR A 87 -8.81 -5.32 11.44
CA TYR A 87 -9.38 -5.46 10.10
C TYR A 87 -9.17 -4.20 9.26
N PHE A 88 -8.72 -4.39 8.02
CA PHE A 88 -8.68 -3.36 6.99
C PHE A 88 -9.71 -3.65 5.90
N ILE A 89 -10.65 -2.73 5.71
CA ILE A 89 -11.68 -2.76 4.68
C ILE A 89 -11.43 -1.61 3.68
N ALA A 90 -11.36 -1.95 2.40
CA ALA A 90 -11.19 -1.01 1.31
C ALA A 90 -12.36 -1.07 0.31
N GLY A 91 -12.55 0.01 -0.44
CA GLY A 91 -13.65 0.11 -1.38
C GLY A 91 -13.61 -0.89 -2.56
N PRO A 92 -14.78 -1.31 -3.08
CA PRO A 92 -14.91 -2.09 -4.31
C PRO A 92 -14.38 -1.34 -5.53
N LYS A 93 -14.02 -2.11 -6.57
CA LYS A 93 -13.55 -1.58 -7.85
C LYS A 93 -14.54 -0.60 -8.50
N LYS A 94 -15.84 -0.92 -8.44
CA LYS A 94 -16.92 -0.12 -9.04
C LYS A 94 -16.87 1.34 -8.59
N CYS A 95 -16.46 1.56 -7.35
CA CYS A 95 -16.63 2.83 -6.70
C CYS A 95 -15.28 3.53 -6.43
N THR A 96 -14.18 2.79 -6.40
CA THR A 96 -12.80 3.35 -6.31
C THR A 96 -12.19 3.67 -7.69
N GLY A 97 -12.79 3.20 -8.78
CA GLY A 97 -12.35 3.52 -10.14
C GLY A 97 -10.86 3.26 -10.36
N SER A 98 -10.13 4.29 -10.81
CA SER A 98 -8.68 4.26 -11.04
C SER A 98 -7.87 4.00 -9.75
N ARG A 99 -8.41 4.32 -8.57
CA ARG A 99 -7.76 4.15 -7.26
C ARG A 99 -7.87 2.75 -6.69
N PHE A 100 -8.64 1.86 -7.33
CA PHE A 100 -8.68 0.44 -6.97
C PHE A 100 -7.27 -0.17 -6.91
N ASN A 101 -6.42 0.21 -7.86
CA ASN A 101 -5.02 -0.21 -7.96
C ASN A 101 -4.04 0.91 -7.56
N SER A 102 -4.37 1.71 -6.53
CA SER A 102 -3.46 2.79 -6.09
C SER A 102 -2.20 2.24 -5.41
N THR A 103 -1.06 2.91 -5.63
CA THR A 103 0.19 2.63 -4.90
C THR A 103 0.01 2.77 -3.39
N TYR A 104 -0.84 3.69 -2.95
CA TYR A 104 -1.16 3.91 -1.54
C TYR A 104 -1.72 2.64 -0.87
N THR A 105 -2.76 2.06 -1.45
CA THR A 105 -3.37 0.82 -0.93
C THR A 105 -2.40 -0.34 -1.02
N TYR A 106 -1.62 -0.41 -2.11
CA TYR A 106 -0.61 -1.45 -2.30
C TYR A 106 0.47 -1.40 -1.20
N THR A 107 1.03 -0.23 -0.89
CA THR A 107 2.02 -0.08 0.20
C THR A 107 1.47 -0.53 1.55
N ILE A 108 0.18 -0.29 1.83
CA ILE A 108 -0.46 -0.76 3.07
C ILE A 108 -0.61 -2.28 3.06
N MET A 109 -1.05 -2.86 1.94
CA MET A 109 -1.18 -4.31 1.78
C MET A 109 0.16 -5.01 2.02
N GLU A 110 1.23 -4.53 1.40
CA GLU A 110 2.57 -5.10 1.57
C GLU A 110 3.06 -5.01 3.01
N ALA A 111 2.88 -3.86 3.65
CA ALA A 111 3.25 -3.69 5.04
C ALA A 111 2.45 -4.62 5.97
N ARG A 112 1.18 -4.91 5.65
CA ARG A 112 0.35 -5.87 6.38
C ARG A 112 0.73 -7.32 6.09
N GLU A 113 1.12 -7.65 4.86
CA GLU A 113 1.67 -8.97 4.53
C GLU A 113 2.93 -9.29 5.35
N GLU A 114 3.81 -8.31 5.56
CA GLU A 114 4.97 -8.46 6.45
C GLU A 114 4.56 -8.70 7.90
N LEU A 115 3.56 -7.97 8.41
CA LEU A 115 3.03 -8.20 9.77
C LEU A 115 2.44 -9.60 9.92
N PHE A 116 1.70 -10.06 8.91
CA PHE A 116 1.08 -11.38 8.90
C PHE A 116 2.13 -12.49 8.90
N LYS A 117 3.21 -12.35 8.12
CA LYS A 117 4.35 -13.27 8.12
C LYS A 117 5.05 -13.34 9.48
N ASN A 118 5.03 -12.25 10.23
CA ASN A 118 5.61 -12.16 11.58
C ASN A 118 4.65 -12.63 12.69
N ASN A 119 3.50 -13.24 12.35
CA ASN A 119 2.46 -13.70 13.28
C ASN A 119 1.92 -12.59 14.21
N GLU A 120 1.81 -11.34 13.72
CA GLU A 120 1.17 -10.27 14.48
C GLU A 120 -0.37 -10.40 14.52
N THR A 121 -1.02 -9.65 15.42
CA THR A 121 -2.44 -9.74 15.77
C THR A 121 -3.41 -9.14 14.74
N ILE A 122 -3.06 -9.14 13.44
CA ILE A 122 -3.96 -8.63 12.40
C ILE A 122 -4.80 -9.78 11.81
N GLU A 123 -6.06 -9.50 11.48
CA GLU A 123 -7.02 -10.52 11.07
C GLU A 123 -7.14 -10.65 9.55
N ASN A 124 -6.72 -9.63 8.80
CA ASN A 124 -6.68 -9.69 7.33
C ASN A 124 -5.58 -8.78 6.74
N ILE A 125 -5.22 -9.00 5.48
CA ILE A 125 -4.40 -8.05 4.72
C ILE A 125 -5.27 -6.90 4.21
N ILE A 126 -6.38 -7.24 3.55
CA ILE A 126 -7.37 -6.30 3.02
C ILE A 126 -8.67 -7.07 2.72
N TYR A 127 -9.81 -6.47 3.00
CA TYR A 127 -11.10 -6.94 2.54
C TYR A 127 -11.72 -5.89 1.63
N ARG A 128 -12.24 -6.30 0.48
CA ARG A 128 -13.00 -5.43 -0.42
C ARG A 128 -14.41 -5.96 -0.52
N TRP A 129 -15.38 -5.18 -0.06
CA TRP A 129 -16.77 -5.59 -0.09
C TRP A 129 -17.30 -5.63 -1.53
N GLN A 130 -18.28 -6.49 -1.79
CA GLN A 130 -18.91 -6.66 -3.11
C GLN A 130 -20.23 -5.89 -3.20
#